data_AF-A0A0Q6LB46-F1
#
_entry.id   AF-A0A0Q6LB46-F1
#
_cell.length_a   1.000
_cell.length_b   1.000
_cell.length_c   1.000
_cell.angle_alpha   90.00
_cell.angle_beta   90.00
_cell.angle_gamma   90.00
#
_symmetry.space_group_name_H-M   'P 1'
#
loop_
_entity.id
_entity.type
_entity.pdbx_description
1 polymer ?
#
loop_
_entity_poly.entity_id
_entity_poly.type
_entity_poly.pdbx_seq_one_letter_code
_entity_poly.pdbx_strand_id
1 'polypeptide(L)' 'MRREQKTFTDTREPEIEALLDRSLTNSIVDRLMALPPIVETQLSDEWSRAVALRLETVLAESMRSRIGSERRAA' A
#
# COMPACT_ATOMS: atom_id res chain seq x y z
N MET A 1 3.72 -39.46 -19.03
CA MET A 1 4.14 -38.10 -18.66
C MET A 1 3.58 -37.75 -17.29
N ARG A 2 4.38 -37.80 -16.23
CA ARG A 2 3.99 -37.28 -14.91
C ARG A 2 4.25 -35.77 -14.92
N ARG A 3 3.21 -34.96 -14.75
CA ARG A 3 3.37 -33.52 -14.53
C ARG A 3 3.91 -33.35 -13.13
N GLU A 4 5.18 -32.99 -13.01
CA GLU A 4 5.75 -32.56 -11.73
C GLU A 4 5.03 -31.29 -11.32
N GLN A 5 4.12 -31.40 -10.35
CA GLN A 5 3.53 -30.25 -9.69
C GLN A 5 4.64 -29.62 -8.86
N LYS A 6 5.34 -28.65 -9.45
CA LYS A 6 6.32 -27.82 -8.75
C LYS A 6 5.52 -26.95 -7.78
N THR A 7 5.39 -27.42 -6.54
CA THR A 7 4.85 -26.62 -5.44
C THR A 7 5.75 -25.40 -5.28
N PHE A 8 5.30 -24.27 -5.83
CA PHE A 8 5.85 -22.95 -5.55
C PHE A 8 5.41 -22.62 -4.13
N THR A 9 6.13 -23.12 -3.13
CA THR A 9 6.02 -22.58 -1.77
C THR A 9 6.66 -21.20 -1.85
N ASP A 10 5.85 -20.19 -2.15
CA ASP A 10 6.30 -18.82 -2.14
C ASP A 10 6.63 -18.50 -0.69
N THR A 11 7.87 -18.10 -0.41
CA THR A 11 8.30 -17.75 0.94
C THR A 11 7.45 -16.61 1.54
N ARG A 12 6.62 -15.96 0.72
CA ARG A 12 5.69 -14.89 1.04
C ARG A 12 4.28 -15.32 1.43
N GLU A 13 3.96 -16.61 1.41
CA GLU A 13 2.64 -17.13 1.81
C GLU A 13 2.18 -16.64 3.21
N PRO A 14 3.01 -16.61 4.26
CA PRO A 14 2.56 -16.13 5.57
C PRO A 14 2.29 -14.62 5.60
N GLU A 15 3.06 -13.77 4.90
CA GLU A 15 2.77 -12.34 4.81
C GLU A 15 1.50 -12.06 3.99
N ILE A 16 1.26 -12.83 2.93
CA ILE A 16 0.04 -12.72 2.13
C ILE A 16 -1.17 -13.10 2.98
N GLU A 17 -1.12 -14.18 3.75
CA GLU A 17 -2.21 -14.59 4.64
C GLU A 17 -2.51 -13.52 5.69
N ALA A 18 -1.48 -12.91 6.29
CA ALA A 18 -1.64 -11.81 7.23
C ALA A 18 -2.30 -10.55 6.62
N LEU A 19 -2.05 -10.26 5.33
CA LEU A 19 -2.71 -9.15 4.62
C LEU A 19 -4.17 -9.46 4.25
N LEU A 20 -4.49 -10.73 4.05
CA LEU A 20 -5.83 -11.20 3.75
C LEU A 20 -6.69 -11.36 5.01
N ASP A 21 -6.08 -11.55 6.18
CA ASP A 21 -6.79 -11.57 7.45
C ASP A 21 -7.42 -10.21 7.77
N ARG A 22 -8.76 -10.16 7.73
CA ARG A 22 -9.55 -8.96 8.02
C ARG A 22 -9.99 -8.87 9.47
N SER A 23 -9.61 -9.83 10.32
CA SER A 23 -10.10 -9.94 11.69
C SER A 23 -9.67 -8.75 12.57
N LEU A 24 -8.49 -8.18 12.31
CA LEU A 24 -7.89 -7.12 13.13
C LEU A 24 -8.24 -5.70 12.66
N THR A 25 -8.34 -5.48 11.35
CA THR A 25 -8.63 -4.16 10.76
C THR A 25 -9.23 -4.32 9.38
N ASN A 26 -10.18 -3.46 9.01
CA ASN A 26 -10.78 -3.42 7.68
C ASN A 26 -9.92 -2.68 6.64
N SER A 27 -8.91 -1.94 7.09
CA SER A 27 -8.03 -1.14 6.24
C SER A 27 -6.81 -1.95 5.82
N ILE A 28 -6.61 -2.11 4.50
CA ILE A 28 -5.42 -2.77 3.95
C ILE A 28 -4.12 -2.02 4.31
N VAL A 29 -4.20 -0.69 4.47
CA VAL A 29 -3.05 0.15 4.82
C VAL A 29 -2.58 -0.16 6.23
N ASP A 30 -3.50 -0.28 7.18
CA ASP A 30 -3.15 -0.57 8.57
C ASP A 30 -2.53 -1.96 8.70
N ARG A 31 -3.02 -2.94 7.91
CA ARG A 31 -2.41 -4.29 7.85
C ARG A 31 -1.01 -4.26 7.26
N LEU A 32 -0.79 -3.50 6.19
CA LEU A 32 0.55 -3.30 5.61
C LEU A 32 1.53 -2.68 6.63
N MET A 33 1.07 -1.71 7.42
CA MET A 33 1.89 -1.06 8.45
C MET A 33 2.17 -1.94 9.68
N ALA A 34 1.35 -2.98 9.90
CA ALA A 34 1.53 -3.94 10.98
C ALA A 34 2.49 -5.09 10.61
N LEU A 35 2.82 -5.26 9.33
CA LEU A 35 3.80 -6.26 8.90
C LEU A 35 5.21 -5.88 9.38
N PRO A 36 6.06 -6.87 9.73
CA PRO A 36 7.45 -6.60 10.03
C PRO A 36 8.11 -5.89 8.83
N PRO A 37 9.04 -4.95 9.06
CA PRO A 37 9.68 -4.20 7.99
C PRO A 37 10.35 -5.18 7.04
N ILE A 38 9.84 -5.21 5.80
CA ILE A 38 10.41 -6.03 4.74
C ILE A 38 11.79 -5.46 4.48
N VAL A 39 12.84 -6.25 4.77
CA VAL A 39 14.24 -5.88 4.56
C VAL A 39 14.36 -5.24 3.21
N GLU A 40 14.73 -3.96 3.22
CA GLU A 40 14.83 -3.00 2.12
C GLU A 40 14.70 -3.66 0.74
N THR A 41 13.46 -3.90 0.33
CA THR A 41 13.22 -4.17 -1.08
C THR A 41 13.59 -2.85 -1.74
N GLN A 42 14.65 -2.84 -2.56
CA GLN A 42 14.95 -1.70 -3.41
C GLN A 42 13.71 -1.49 -4.29
N LEU A 43 12.78 -0.67 -3.78
CA LEU A 43 11.63 -0.23 -4.54
C LEU A 43 12.23 0.46 -5.76
N SER A 44 11.79 0.04 -6.95
CA SER A 44 12.34 0.65 -8.16
C SER A 44 12.15 2.17 -8.09
N ASP A 45 13.12 2.93 -8.58
CA ASP A 45 13.06 4.40 -8.54
C ASP A 45 11.76 4.94 -9.17
N GLU A 46 11.20 4.21 -10.13
CA GLU A 46 9.94 4.55 -10.78
C GLU A 46 8.73 4.36 -9.86
N TRP A 47 8.71 3.32 -9.01
CA TRP A 47 7.66 3.16 -8.00
C TRP A 47 7.67 4.35 -7.03
N SER A 48 8.85 4.66 -6.49
CA SER A 48 9.02 5.78 -5.54
C SER A 48 8.60 7.11 -6.16
N ARG A 49 8.99 7.35 -7.42
CA ARG A 49 8.59 8.55 -8.18
C ARG A 49 7.07 8.61 -8.40
N ALA A 50 6.45 7.52 -8.82
CA ALA A 50 5.00 7.47 -9.08
C ALA A 50 4.19 7.70 -7.80
N VAL A 51 4.62 7.10 -6.68
CA VAL A 51 4.00 7.32 -5.36
C VAL A 51 4.14 8.77 -4.93
N ALA A 52 5.33 9.36 -5.05
CA ALA A 52 5.57 10.76 -4.70
C ALA A 52 4.65 11.72 -5.50
N LEU A 53 4.62 11.56 -6.83
CA LEU A 53 3.78 12.38 -7.71
C LEU A 53 2.30 12.28 -7.36
N ARG A 54 1.83 11.06 -7.07
CA ARG A 54 0.44 10.83 -6.68
C ARG A 54 0.13 11.48 -5.34
N LEU A 55 1.01 11.36 -4.35
CA LEU A 55 0.87 11.97 -3.03
C LEU A 55 0.79 13.49 -3.14
N GLU A 56 1.71 14.12 -3.88
CA GLU A 56 1.71 15.57 -4.14
C GLU A 56 0.39 16.04 -4.75
N THR A 57 -0.13 15.29 -5.72
CA THR A 57 -1.41 15.59 -6.37
C THR A 57 -2.57 15.54 -5.37
N VAL A 58 -2.64 14.49 -4.52
CA VAL A 58 -3.69 14.37 -3.50
C VAL A 58 -3.60 15.50 -2.48
N LEU A 59 -2.40 15.84 -2.03
CA LEU A 59 -2.18 16.91 -1.05
C LEU A 59 -2.60 18.26 -1.63
N ALA A 60 -2.18 18.57 -2.85
CA ALA A 60 -2.56 19.82 -3.53
C ALA A 60 -4.09 19.94 -3.68
N GLU A 61 -4.77 18.84 -4.03
CA GLU A 61 -6.23 18.82 -4.14
C GLU A 61 -6.92 19.01 -2.79
N SER A 62 -6.45 18.30 -1.76
CA SER A 62 -6.97 18.42 -0.40
C SER A 62 -6.82 19.86 0.14
N MET A 63 -5.66 20.48 -0.07
CA MET A 63 -5.42 21.87 0.33
C MET A 63 -6.32 22.85 -0.41
N ARG A 64 -6.47 22.72 -1.73
CA ARG A 64 -7.39 23.56 -2.53
C ARG A 64 -8.83 23.42 -2.04
N SER A 65 -9.27 22.19 -1.76
CA SER A 65 -10.59 21.90 -1.22
C SER A 65 -10.81 22.60 0.13
N ARG A 66 -9.85 22.49 1.05
CA ARG A 66 -9.92 23.11 2.39
C ARG A 66 -9.97 24.63 2.31
N ILE A 67 -9.07 25.25 1.56
CA ILE A 67 -9.05 26.70 1.32
C ILE A 67 -10.38 27.16 0.68
N GLY A 68 -10.92 26.36 -0.26
CA GLY A 68 -12.21 26.63 -0.88
C GLY A 68 -13.37 26.57 0.11
N SER A 69 -13.37 25.60 1.03
CA SER A 69 -14.39 25.49 2.08
C SER A 69 -14.29 26.60 3.12
N GLU A 70 -13.08 26.95 3.56
CA GLU A 70 -12.83 28.03 4.52
C GLU A 70 -13.30 29.37 3.96
N ARG A 71 -13.08 29.62 2.66
CA ARG A 71 -13.54 30.83 1.97
C ARG A 71 -15.07 30.93 1.84
N ARG A 72 -15.79 29.81 1.76
CA ARG A 72 -17.26 29.81 1.66
C ARG A 72 -17.97 29.92 3.01
N ALA A 73 -17.24 29.67 4.10
CA ALA A 73 -17.76 29.71 5.47
C ALA A 73 -17.57 31.08 6.14
N ALA A 74 -16.86 32.01 5.49
CA ALA A 74 -16.65 33.41 5.91
C ALA A 74 -17.56 34.35 5.11
#